data_AF-A0A7R9L5M3-F1
#
_entry.id   AF-A0A7R9L5M3-F1
#
_cell.length_a   1.000
_cell.length_b   1.000
_cell.length_c   1.000
_cell.angle_alpha   90.00
_cell.angle_beta   90.00
_cell.angle_gamma   90.00
#
_symmetry.space_group_name_H-M   'P 1'
#
loop_
_entity.id
_entity.type
_entity.pdbx_description
1 polymer ?
#
loop_
_entity_poly.entity_id
_entity_poly.type
_entity_poly.pdbx_seq_one_letter_code
_entity_poly.pdbx_strand_id
1 'polypeptide(L)'
;MALITMSLLFGTTLNSLYVWYLVAAVVAILITYTYLKYCRLYNYWKDRNISGPKAIPYFGNSLSLLLTAKPYIEMQWYNRYGRLYGLYYSSKRTLTVADPALVKQILVQEFDKFRNRTPEWGQKDAPNYPKHIATARDGHWKRLRLVMSPTFTP
;
A
#
# COMPACT_ATOMS: atom_id res chain seq x y z
N MET A 1 -4.48 60.72 22.40
CA MET A 1 -5.09 59.87 21.35
C MET A 1 -4.08 58.91 20.72
N ALA A 2 -2.90 59.35 20.27
CA ALA A 2 -1.90 58.51 19.59
C ALA A 2 -1.31 57.33 20.40
N LEU A 3 -1.14 57.47 21.72
CA LEU A 3 -0.61 56.38 22.57
C LEU A 3 -1.59 55.21 22.72
N ILE A 4 -2.90 55.51 22.75
CA ILE A 4 -3.95 54.49 22.85
C ILE A 4 -4.04 53.71 21.53
N THR A 5 -3.98 54.38 20.39
CA THR A 5 -4.00 53.72 19.07
C THR A 5 -2.75 52.88 18.82
N MET A 6 -1.56 53.30 19.28
CA MET A 6 -0.35 52.47 19.17
C MET A 6 -0.41 51.21 20.05
N SER A 7 -0.95 51.31 21.27
CA SER A 7 -1.12 50.12 22.14
C SER A 7 -2.12 49.10 21.57
N LEU A 8 -3.21 49.56 20.95
CA LEU A 8 -4.20 48.71 20.31
C LEU A 8 -3.67 48.04 19.03
N LEU A 9 -2.92 48.78 18.19
CA LEU A 9 -2.26 48.24 17.00
C LEU A 9 -1.17 47.21 17.35
N PHE A 10 -0.40 47.45 18.42
CA PHE A 10 0.60 46.50 18.89
C PHE A 10 -0.05 45.22 19.44
N GLY A 11 -1.15 45.34 20.19
CA GLY A 11 -1.92 44.18 20.67
C GLY A 11 -2.53 43.33 19.54
N THR A 12 -3.11 43.95 18.51
CA THR A 12 -3.70 43.21 17.38
C THR A 12 -2.65 42.56 16.48
N THR A 13 -1.51 43.23 16.27
CA THR A 13 -0.38 42.65 15.51
C THR A 13 0.29 41.51 16.26
N LEU A 14 0.52 41.64 17.57
CA LEU A 14 1.02 40.54 18.41
C LEU A 14 0.07 39.34 18.44
N ASN A 15 -1.25 39.57 18.58
CA ASN A 15 -2.25 38.51 18.52
C ASN A 15 -2.27 37.82 17.15
N SER A 16 -2.14 38.58 16.06
CA SER A 16 -2.03 38.04 14.71
C SER A 16 -0.79 37.16 14.55
N LEU A 17 0.38 37.62 15.00
CA LEU A 17 1.63 36.85 14.96
C LEU A 17 1.52 35.53 15.74
N TYR A 18 0.92 35.57 16.94
CA TYR A 18 0.70 34.37 17.75
C TYR A 18 -0.17 33.33 17.04
N VAL A 19 -1.24 33.76 16.38
CA VAL A 19 -2.10 32.86 15.57
C VAL A 19 -1.29 32.21 14.44
N TRP A 20 -0.47 32.98 13.71
CA TRP A 20 0.39 32.44 12.66
C TRP A 20 1.43 31.43 13.18
N TYR A 21 2.01 31.67 14.36
CA TYR A 21 2.92 30.71 15.00
C TYR A 21 2.20 29.41 15.38
N LEU A 22 0.98 29.48 15.92
CA LEU A 22 0.18 28.29 16.23
C LEU A 22 -0.18 27.51 14.96
N VAL A 23 -0.60 28.20 13.89
CA VAL A 23 -0.89 27.56 12.60
C VAL A 23 0.36 26.87 12.05
N ALA A 24 1.51 27.55 12.07
CA ALA A 24 2.77 26.97 11.63
C ALA A 24 3.17 25.74 12.45
N ALA A 25 2.98 25.77 13.77
CA ALA A 25 3.25 24.63 14.65
C ALA A 25 2.34 23.43 14.33
N VAL A 26 1.04 23.65 14.13
CA VAL A 26 0.10 22.59 13.74
C VAL A 26 0.47 21.99 12.40
N VAL A 27 0.81 22.82 11.41
CA VAL A 27 1.27 22.36 10.09
C VAL A 27 2.55 21.55 10.20
N ALA A 28 3.53 22.01 10.99
CA ALA A 28 4.78 21.28 11.23
C ALA A 28 4.52 19.91 11.86
N ILE A 29 3.67 19.84 12.89
CA ILE A 29 3.27 18.58 13.54
C ILE A 29 2.62 17.62 12.52
N LEU A 30 1.71 18.13 11.68
CA LEU A 30 1.04 17.33 10.65
C LEU A 30 2.03 16.79 9.61
N ILE A 31 2.97 17.62 9.15
CA ILE A 31 4.03 17.21 8.21
C ILE A 31 4.93 16.15 8.85
N THR A 32 5.39 16.36 10.08
CA THR A 32 6.23 15.39 10.79
C THR A 32 5.49 14.07 10.99
N TYR A 33 4.23 14.11 11.44
CA TYR A 33 3.43 12.91 11.65
C TYR A 33 3.20 12.13 10.35
N THR A 34 2.85 12.81 9.26
CA THR A 34 2.64 12.17 7.95
C THR A 34 3.94 11.61 7.38
N TYR A 35 5.06 12.31 7.53
CA TYR A 35 6.39 11.83 7.15
C TYR A 35 6.80 10.58 7.93
N LEU A 36 6.64 10.57 9.26
CA LEU A 36 6.95 9.41 10.09
C LEU A 36 6.09 8.19 9.71
N LYS A 37 4.78 8.39 9.46
CA LYS A 37 3.91 7.33 8.96
C LYS A 37 4.36 6.81 7.60
N TYR A 38 4.72 7.72 6.68
CA TYR A 38 5.24 7.35 5.37
C TYR A 38 6.50 6.48 5.51
N CYS A 39 7.49 6.90 6.30
CA CYS A 39 8.71 6.13 6.50
C CYS A 39 8.43 4.75 7.10
N ARG A 40 7.57 4.67 8.12
CA ARG A 40 7.20 3.39 8.75
C ARG A 40 6.50 2.42 7.80
N LEU A 41 5.66 2.93 6.90
CA LEU A 41 4.91 2.11 5.96
C LEU A 41 5.77 1.69 4.75
N TYR A 42 6.50 2.63 4.17
CA TYR A 42 7.08 2.51 2.84
C TYR A 42 8.60 2.25 2.80
N ASN A 43 9.29 2.22 3.95
CA ASN A 43 10.70 1.79 4.00
C ASN A 43 10.88 0.27 4.10
N TYR A 44 9.83 -0.51 4.32
CA TYR A 44 9.91 -1.96 4.58
C TYR A 44 10.77 -2.75 3.58
N TRP A 45 10.60 -2.49 2.28
CA TRP A 45 11.40 -3.12 1.22
C TRP A 45 12.82 -2.57 1.13
N LYS A 46 12.98 -1.26 1.31
CA LYS A 46 14.29 -0.59 1.34
C LYS A 46 15.17 -1.16 2.46
N ASP A 47 14.60 -1.35 3.65
CA ASP A 47 15.28 -1.90 4.83
C ASP A 47 15.70 -3.38 4.64
N ARG A 48 15.16 -4.05 3.62
CA ARG A 48 15.47 -5.45 3.24
C ARG A 48 16.32 -5.55 1.97
N ASN A 49 16.86 -4.43 1.48
CA ASN A 49 17.62 -4.36 0.23
C ASN A 49 16.82 -4.86 -0.99
N ILE A 50 15.50 -4.68 -0.98
CA ILE A 50 14.63 -5.01 -2.11
C ILE A 50 14.31 -3.71 -2.86
N SER A 51 14.66 -3.68 -4.14
CA SER A 51 14.40 -2.55 -5.03
C SER A 51 12.91 -2.44 -5.37
N GLY A 52 12.47 -1.25 -5.77
CA GLY A 52 11.08 -1.05 -6.17
C GLY A 52 10.73 0.42 -6.43
N PRO A 53 9.59 0.68 -7.07
CA PRO A 53 9.10 2.04 -7.30
C PRO A 53 8.74 2.74 -5.99
N LYS A 54 9.09 4.02 -5.89
CA LYS A 54 8.78 4.84 -4.71
C LYS A 54 7.26 4.94 -4.56
N ALA A 55 6.76 4.58 -3.38
CA ALA A 55 5.36 4.68 -3.04
C ALA A 55 4.93 6.15 -2.85
N ILE A 56 3.69 6.44 -3.24
CA ILE A 56 3.02 7.72 -2.96
C ILE A 56 2.31 7.58 -1.61
N PRO A 57 2.33 8.60 -0.72
CA PRO A 57 1.59 8.55 0.54
C PRO A 57 0.12 8.13 0.35
N TYR A 58 -0.40 7.28 1.23
CA TYR A 58 -1.75 6.71 1.25
C TYR A 58 -2.09 5.74 0.10
N PHE A 59 -1.65 6.03 -1.13
CA PHE A 59 -1.97 5.25 -2.33
C PHE A 59 -0.94 4.14 -2.63
N GLY A 60 0.27 4.22 -2.08
CA GLY A 60 1.34 3.31 -2.45
C GLY A 60 1.71 3.46 -3.92
N ASN A 61 1.84 2.32 -4.62
CA ASN A 61 2.02 2.23 -6.07
C ASN A 61 0.70 1.95 -6.80
N SER A 62 -0.43 1.89 -6.10
CA SER A 62 -1.74 1.63 -6.71
C SER A 62 -2.18 2.74 -7.67
N LEU A 63 -1.77 3.99 -7.44
CA LEU A 63 -2.09 5.08 -8.36
C LEU A 63 -1.50 4.85 -9.76
N SER A 64 -0.27 4.33 -9.85
CA SER A 64 0.34 3.98 -11.13
C SER A 64 -0.44 2.89 -11.88
N LEU A 65 -1.08 1.97 -11.15
CA LEU A 65 -1.92 0.92 -11.74
C LEU A 65 -3.30 1.41 -12.16
N LEU A 66 -3.79 2.52 -11.58
CA LEU A 66 -5.03 3.17 -11.99
C LEU A 66 -4.82 4.02 -13.24
N LEU A 67 -3.67 4.68 -13.35
CA LEU A 67 -3.33 5.56 -14.45
C LEU A 67 -2.76 4.83 -15.67
N THR A 68 -2.32 3.59 -15.51
CA THR A 68 -1.62 2.84 -16.56
C THR A 68 -2.01 1.38 -16.52
N ALA A 69 -2.24 0.79 -17.69
CA ALA A 69 -2.60 -0.63 -17.80
C ALA A 69 -1.56 -1.51 -17.09
N LYS A 70 -2.06 -2.41 -16.22
CA LYS A 70 -1.23 -3.26 -15.36
C LYS A 70 -0.09 -4.00 -16.08
N PRO A 71 -0.31 -4.66 -17.24
CA PRO A 71 0.78 -5.38 -17.92
C PRO A 71 1.93 -4.47 -18.33
N TYR A 72 1.61 -3.25 -18.77
CA TYR A 72 2.61 -2.30 -19.24
C TYR A 72 3.46 -1.76 -18.07
N ILE A 73 2.83 -1.35 -16.98
CA ILE A 73 3.55 -0.83 -15.80
C ILE A 73 4.38 -1.93 -15.11
N GLU A 74 3.86 -3.17 -15.04
CA GLU A 74 4.62 -4.31 -14.50
C GLU A 74 5.84 -4.65 -15.36
N MET A 75 5.73 -4.56 -16.69
CA MET A 75 6.87 -4.73 -17.59
C MET A 75 7.92 -3.63 -17.41
N GLN A 76 7.49 -2.37 -17.24
CA GLN A 76 8.41 -1.26 -16.94
C GLN A 76 9.15 -1.48 -15.62
N TRP A 77 8.45 -1.90 -14.57
CA TRP A 77 9.06 -2.19 -13.28
C TRP A 77 9.99 -3.39 -13.34
N TYR A 78 9.60 -4.45 -14.04
CA TYR A 78 10.47 -5.60 -14.28
C TYR A 78 11.77 -5.19 -15.00
N ASN A 79 11.67 -4.39 -16.06
CA ASN A 79 12.84 -3.93 -16.79
C ASN A 79 13.76 -3.02 -15.95
N ARG A 80 13.19 -2.27 -15.00
CA ARG A 80 13.93 -1.31 -14.16
C ARG A 80 14.52 -1.93 -12.89
N TYR A 81 13.78 -2.82 -12.24
CA TYR A 81 14.10 -3.35 -10.92
C TYR A 81 14.51 -4.84 -10.95
N GLY A 82 14.29 -5.50 -12.08
CA GLY A 82 14.66 -6.89 -12.32
C GLY A 82 13.56 -7.89 -11.94
N ARG A 83 14.00 -9.14 -11.69
CA ARG A 83 13.12 -10.29 -11.45
C ARG A 83 12.48 -10.32 -10.07
N LEU A 84 12.90 -9.46 -9.15
CA LEU A 84 12.41 -9.40 -7.78
C LEU A 84 12.30 -7.94 -7.37
N TYR A 85 11.10 -7.45 -7.07
CA TYR A 85 10.91 -6.08 -6.64
C TYR A 85 9.71 -5.92 -5.70
N GLY A 86 9.84 -4.96 -4.79
CA GLY A 86 8.85 -4.63 -3.79
C GLY A 86 7.89 -3.54 -4.26
N LEU A 87 6.61 -3.72 -3.95
CA LEU A 87 5.52 -2.80 -4.21
C LEU A 87 4.71 -2.56 -2.94
N TYR A 88 3.91 -1.50 -2.99
CA TYR A 88 2.88 -1.23 -1.99
C TYR A 88 1.53 -1.05 -2.69
N TYR A 89 0.61 -1.99 -2.52
CA TYR A 89 -0.78 -1.78 -2.92
C TYR A 89 -1.53 -1.11 -1.78
N SER A 90 -1.74 0.21 -1.91
CA SER A 90 -2.10 1.08 -0.79
C SER A 90 -1.12 0.94 0.38
N SER A 91 -1.54 0.38 1.51
CA SER A 91 -0.71 0.11 2.69
C SER A 91 -0.16 -1.32 2.74
N LYS A 92 -0.57 -2.21 1.82
CA LYS A 92 -0.15 -3.61 1.80
C LYS A 92 1.19 -3.77 1.09
N ARG A 93 2.14 -4.39 1.77
CA ARG A 93 3.44 -4.78 1.23
C ARG A 93 3.25 -5.94 0.26
N THR A 94 3.62 -5.76 -1.00
CA THR A 94 3.52 -6.77 -2.06
C THR A 94 4.90 -7.03 -2.64
N LEU A 95 5.27 -8.30 -2.84
CA LEU A 95 6.51 -8.68 -3.50
C LEU A 95 6.17 -9.28 -4.87
N THR A 96 6.74 -8.74 -5.93
CA THR A 96 6.66 -9.33 -7.25
C THR A 96 7.86 -10.23 -7.48
N VAL A 97 7.58 -11.47 -7.85
CA VAL A 97 8.58 -12.53 -8.06
C VAL A 97 8.45 -13.07 -9.47
N ALA A 98 9.51 -12.94 -10.26
CA ALA A 98 9.61 -13.44 -11.63
C ALA A 98 10.80 -14.41 -11.81
N ASP A 99 11.48 -14.77 -10.72
CA ASP A 99 12.49 -15.84 -10.73
C ASP A 99 11.80 -17.22 -10.73
N PRO A 100 12.03 -18.09 -11.73
CA PRO A 100 11.40 -19.40 -11.80
C PRO A 100 11.65 -20.30 -10.59
N ALA A 101 12.84 -20.20 -9.96
CA ALA A 101 13.16 -20.99 -8.78
C ALA A 101 12.29 -20.57 -7.58
N LEU A 102 12.17 -19.26 -7.35
CA LEU A 102 11.32 -18.71 -6.29
C LEU A 102 9.84 -18.93 -6.59
N VAL A 103 9.41 -18.81 -7.85
CA VAL A 103 8.03 -19.10 -8.26
C VAL A 103 7.68 -20.56 -7.98
N LYS A 104 8.57 -21.51 -8.33
CA LYS A 104 8.39 -22.93 -8.01
C LYS A 104 8.35 -23.16 -6.50
N GLN A 105 9.21 -22.49 -5.75
CA GLN A 105 9.21 -22.58 -4.29
C GLN A 105 7.87 -22.12 -3.71
N ILE A 106 7.37 -20.95 -4.11
CA ILE A 106 6.13 -20.36 -3.61
C ILE A 106 4.88 -21.16 -4.03
N LEU A 107 4.78 -21.53 -5.31
CA LEU A 107 3.56 -22.11 -5.87
C LEU A 107 3.47 -23.63 -5.73
N VAL A 108 4.59 -24.32 -5.53
CA VAL A 108 4.64 -25.79 -5.49
C VAL A 108 5.22 -26.29 -4.17
N GLN A 109 6.46 -25.93 -3.84
CA GLN A 109 7.16 -26.52 -2.67
C GLN A 109 6.55 -26.06 -1.34
N GLU A 110 6.17 -24.79 -1.26
CA GLU A 110 5.67 -24.12 -0.05
C GLU A 110 4.20 -23.73 -0.21
N PHE A 111 3.45 -24.47 -1.04
CA PHE A 111 2.05 -24.18 -1.36
C PHE A 111 1.19 -23.99 -0.10
N ASP A 112 1.42 -24.78 0.95
CA ASP A 112 0.65 -24.68 2.20
C ASP A 112 0.79 -23.31 2.88
N LYS A 113 1.95 -22.65 2.76
CA LYS A 113 2.18 -21.29 3.28
C LYS A 113 1.52 -20.21 2.40
N PHE A 114 1.38 -20.46 1.10
CA PHE A 114 0.90 -19.49 0.09
C PHE A 114 -0.46 -19.86 -0.54
N ARG A 115 -1.22 -20.75 0.09
CA ARG A 115 -2.45 -21.34 -0.45
C ARG A 115 -3.58 -20.35 -0.81
N ASN A 116 -3.63 -19.21 -0.13
CA ASN A 116 -4.74 -18.26 -0.24
C ASN A 116 -4.39 -17.09 -1.16
N ARG A 117 -5.28 -16.79 -2.11
CA ARG A 117 -5.15 -15.62 -2.98
C ARG A 117 -5.48 -14.33 -2.23
N THR A 118 -4.87 -13.23 -2.66
CA THR A 118 -5.15 -11.90 -2.12
C THR A 118 -6.60 -11.52 -2.42
N PRO A 119 -7.42 -11.19 -1.42
CA PRO A 119 -8.79 -10.74 -1.65
C PRO A 119 -8.78 -9.39 -2.35
N GLU A 120 -9.80 -9.15 -3.16
CA GLU A 120 -10.08 -7.83 -3.73
C GLU A 120 -10.16 -6.77 -2.62
N TRP A 121 -9.80 -5.53 -2.95
CA TRP A 121 -9.57 -4.45 -1.99
C TRP A 121 -10.70 -4.32 -0.95
N GLY A 122 -10.36 -4.55 0.32
CA GLY A 122 -11.29 -4.39 1.44
C GLY A 122 -12.36 -5.48 1.59
N GLN A 123 -12.42 -6.47 0.69
CA GLN A 123 -13.54 -7.40 0.65
C GLN A 123 -13.35 -8.69 1.46
N LYS A 124 -12.18 -8.90 2.08
CA LYS A 124 -11.85 -10.17 2.78
C LYS A 124 -12.93 -10.61 3.79
N ASP A 125 -13.51 -9.64 4.49
CA ASP A 125 -14.45 -9.85 5.59
C ASP A 125 -15.87 -9.33 5.25
N ALA A 126 -16.12 -9.00 3.98
CA ALA A 126 -17.44 -8.55 3.54
C ALA A 126 -18.45 -9.72 3.59
N PRO A 127 -19.67 -9.53 4.14
CA PRO A 127 -20.68 -10.58 4.21
C PRO A 127 -20.99 -11.22 2.85
N ASN A 128 -20.90 -10.41 1.79
CA ASN A 128 -21.21 -10.80 0.42
C ASN A 128 -19.97 -11.17 -0.40
N TYR A 129 -18.80 -11.36 0.22
CA TYR A 129 -17.61 -11.75 -0.52
C TYR A 129 -17.85 -13.10 -1.20
N PRO A 130 -17.71 -13.20 -2.54
CA PRO A 130 -18.11 -14.39 -3.25
C PRO A 130 -17.22 -15.57 -2.82
N LYS A 131 -17.82 -16.73 -2.55
CA LYS A 131 -17.15 -17.94 -2.05
C LYS A 131 -17.05 -19.04 -3.12
N HIS A 132 -16.63 -18.65 -4.33
CA HIS A 132 -16.36 -19.62 -5.40
C HIS A 132 -14.91 -20.11 -5.33
N ILE A 133 -14.54 -21.11 -6.13
CA ILE A 133 -13.21 -21.76 -6.07
C ILE A 133 -12.04 -20.78 -6.24
N ALA A 134 -12.25 -19.63 -6.90
CA ALA A 134 -11.18 -18.67 -7.12
C ALA A 134 -10.82 -17.85 -5.87
N THR A 135 -11.80 -17.61 -4.99
CA THR A 135 -11.73 -16.74 -3.81
C THR A 135 -11.84 -17.51 -2.49
N ALA A 136 -12.32 -18.76 -2.55
CA ALA A 136 -12.39 -19.66 -1.41
C ALA A 136 -11.02 -19.79 -0.73
N ARG A 137 -11.05 -19.93 0.59
CA ARG A 137 -9.85 -20.02 1.42
C ARG A 137 -9.75 -21.37 2.09
N ASP A 138 -8.52 -21.74 2.39
CA ASP A 138 -8.20 -22.83 3.29
C ASP A 138 -8.93 -24.16 2.98
N GLY A 139 -9.53 -24.80 3.99
CA GLY A 139 -10.21 -26.08 3.83
C GLY A 139 -11.40 -26.02 2.89
N HIS A 140 -12.08 -24.87 2.81
CA HIS A 140 -13.20 -24.65 1.90
C HIS A 140 -12.75 -24.71 0.43
N TRP A 141 -11.62 -24.05 0.11
CA TRP A 141 -11.01 -24.17 -1.22
C TRP A 141 -10.63 -25.61 -1.57
N LYS A 142 -10.02 -26.34 -0.62
CA LYS A 142 -9.64 -27.75 -0.83
C LYS A 142 -10.86 -28.60 -1.15
N ARG A 143 -11.96 -28.42 -0.43
CA ARG A 143 -13.24 -29.10 -0.68
C ARG A 143 -13.81 -28.77 -2.05
N LEU A 144 -13.91 -27.49 -2.41
CA LEU A 144 -14.44 -27.06 -3.71
C LEU A 144 -13.62 -27.64 -4.86
N ARG A 145 -12.28 -27.63 -4.75
CA ARG A 145 -11.40 -28.20 -5.76
C ARG A 145 -11.61 -29.69 -5.94
N LEU A 146 -11.73 -30.46 -4.87
CA LEU A 146 -12.02 -31.89 -4.93
C LEU A 146 -13.34 -32.20 -5.64
N VAL A 147 -14.37 -31.38 -5.39
CA VAL A 147 -15.69 -31.55 -6.02
C VAL A 147 -15.66 -31.17 -7.52
N MET A 148 -14.92 -30.13 -7.89
CA MET A 148 -14.89 -29.62 -9.26
C MET A 148 -13.89 -30.33 -10.18
N SER A 149 -12.79 -30.88 -9.63
CA SER A 149 -11.74 -31.51 -10.44
C SER A 149 -12.25 -32.63 -11.38
N PRO A 150 -13.21 -33.50 -10.99
CA PRO A 150 -13.75 -34.53 -11.87
C PRO A 150 -14.49 -33.99 -13.11
N THR A 151 -15.00 -32.76 -13.10
CA THR A 151 -15.70 -32.17 -14.25
C THR A 151 -14.78 -31.90 -15.45
N PHE A 152 -13.46 -31.86 -15.22
CA PHE A 152 -12.44 -31.58 -16.23
C PHE A 152 -11.56 -32.79 -16.56
N THR A 153 -11.97 -34.00 -16.17
CA THR A 153 -11.31 -35.22 -16.64
C THR A 153 -11.77 -35.53 -18.07
N PRO A 154 -10.86 -35.92 -18.98
CA PRO A 154 -11.21 -36.37 -20.33
C PRO A 154 -12.24 -37.50 -20.35
#